data_AF-F3GAJ5-F1
#
_entry.id   AF-F3GAJ5-F1
#
_cell.length_a   1.000
_cell.length_b   1.000
_cell.length_c   1.000
_cell.angle_alpha   90.00
_cell.angle_beta   90.00
_cell.angle_gamma   90.00
#
_symmetry.space_group_name_H-M   'P 1'
#
loop_
_entity.id
_entity.type
_entity.pdbx_description
1 polymer ?
#
loop_
_entity_poly.entity_id
_entity_poly.type
_entity_poly.pdbx_seq_one_letter_code
_entity_poly.pdbx_strand_id
1 'polypeptide(L)'
;MNLLKSLAAVSSITMVSRVLGFVRDTIIARTFGAGMATDAFFIAFKLPNLLRRIFAEGAFSQAFVPILAEYKSQQGEEATRTFISYVTGLLTLALALVTLLGVIFAPWVIWATAPGFVDTPEKFALTSDLLRVTFPYISLISLSSMAGAILNTWNRFSVPAFVPTLLNVSMIFFALFLTPYFDPPVMALGWAVLV
;
A
#
# COMPACT_ATOMS: atom_id res chain seq x y z
N MET A 1 28.86 -11.00 -1.26
CA MET A 1 27.96 -10.49 -0.21
C MET A 1 27.77 -11.56 0.84
N ASN A 2 27.84 -11.22 2.13
CA ASN A 2 27.54 -12.21 3.18
C ASN A 2 26.02 -12.35 3.32
N LEU A 3 25.45 -13.40 2.71
CA LEU A 3 24.01 -13.66 2.71
C LEU A 3 23.41 -13.71 4.12
N LEU A 4 24.17 -14.22 5.10
CA LEU A 4 23.76 -14.26 6.50
C LEU A 4 23.54 -12.85 7.08
N LYS A 5 24.38 -11.89 6.71
CA LYS A 5 24.24 -10.49 7.16
C LYS A 5 23.02 -9.83 6.54
N SER A 6 22.79 -10.03 5.24
CA SER A 6 21.60 -9.49 4.56
C SER A 6 20.31 -10.10 5.09
N LEU A 7 20.31 -11.42 5.31
CA LEU A 7 19.17 -12.14 5.89
C LEU A 7 18.87 -11.63 7.30
N ALA A 8 19.87 -11.57 8.18
CA ALA A 8 19.72 -11.05 9.53
C ALA A 8 19.17 -9.60 9.55
N ALA A 9 19.68 -8.74 8.66
CA ALA A 9 19.20 -7.37 8.54
C ALA A 9 17.73 -7.30 8.11
N VAL A 10 17.35 -8.02 7.06
CA VAL A 10 15.95 -8.05 6.55
C VAL A 10 15.01 -8.64 7.60
N SER A 11 15.40 -9.73 8.26
CA SER A 11 14.60 -10.34 9.34
C SER A 11 14.41 -9.39 10.52
N SER A 12 15.45 -8.66 10.92
CA SER A 12 15.37 -7.68 12.01
C SER A 12 14.42 -6.53 11.67
N ILE A 13 14.55 -5.96 10.46
CA ILE A 13 13.65 -4.89 9.98
C ILE A 13 12.20 -5.38 9.92
N THR A 14 12.00 -6.60 9.44
CA THR A 14 10.66 -7.22 9.37
C THR A 14 10.06 -7.40 10.77
N MET A 15 10.87 -7.84 11.74
CA MET A 15 10.42 -7.97 13.13
C MET A 15 10.01 -6.63 13.73
N VAL A 16 10.82 -5.58 13.52
CA VAL A 16 10.47 -4.21 13.95
C VAL A 16 9.16 -3.76 13.32
N SER A 17 8.97 -3.99 12.02
CA SER A 17 7.72 -3.65 11.35
C SER A 17 6.51 -4.40 11.92
N ARG A 18 6.68 -5.66 12.36
CA ARG A 18 5.60 -6.43 12.98
C ARG A 18 5.23 -5.88 14.36
N VAL A 19 6.22 -5.55 15.18
CA VAL A 19 6.00 -4.91 16.48
C VAL A 19 5.31 -3.56 16.30
N LEU A 20 5.77 -2.73 15.34
CA LEU A 20 5.11 -1.46 15.02
C LEU A 20 3.69 -1.65 14.49
N GLY A 21 3.44 -2.69 13.69
CA GLY A 21 2.07 -3.04 13.26
C GLY A 21 1.16 -3.36 14.44
N PHE A 22 1.65 -4.12 15.42
CA PHE A 22 0.90 -4.41 16.65
C PHE A 22 0.62 -3.15 17.49
N VAL A 23 1.62 -2.26 17.63
CA VAL A 23 1.47 -0.98 18.31
C VAL A 23 0.45 -0.10 17.58
N ARG A 24 0.52 -0.02 16.25
CA ARG A 24 -0.45 0.69 15.41
C ARG A 24 -1.86 0.19 15.67
N ASP A 25 -2.09 -1.12 15.62
CA ASP A 25 -3.42 -1.69 15.81
C ASP A 25 -3.96 -1.41 17.21
N THR A 26 -3.10 -1.47 18.23
CA THR A 26 -3.45 -1.10 19.62
C THR A 26 -3.84 0.38 19.73
N ILE A 27 -3.10 1.28 19.08
CA ILE A 27 -3.39 2.72 19.06
C ILE A 27 -4.69 3.00 18.31
N ILE A 28 -4.90 2.41 17.14
CA ILE A 28 -6.15 2.55 16.39
C ILE A 28 -7.34 2.08 17.23
N ALA A 29 -7.24 0.91 17.86
CA ALA A 29 -8.29 0.39 18.73
C ALA A 29 -8.56 1.29 19.93
N ARG A 30 -7.52 1.89 20.53
CA ARG A 30 -7.65 2.82 21.65
C ARG A 30 -8.28 4.15 21.23
N THR A 31 -7.87 4.71 20.09
CA THR A 31 -8.29 6.04 19.64
C THR A 31 -9.70 6.04 19.05
N PHE A 32 -10.03 5.03 18.24
CA PHE A 32 -11.29 5.00 17.49
C PHE A 32 -12.30 3.97 18.02
N GLY A 33 -11.87 3.05 18.89
CA GLY A 33 -12.71 1.98 19.41
C GLY A 33 -13.05 0.91 18.37
N ALA A 34 -13.93 -0.02 18.74
CA ALA A 34 -14.56 -0.95 17.79
C ALA A 34 -15.95 -0.43 17.47
N GLY A 35 -16.13 0.17 16.29
CA GLY A 35 -17.41 0.75 15.89
C GLY A 35 -17.55 0.99 14.39
N MET A 36 -18.63 1.68 14.02
CA MET A 36 -19.01 1.93 12.62
C MET A 36 -17.88 2.58 11.80
N ALA A 37 -17.18 3.56 12.39
CA ALA A 37 -16.11 4.30 11.73
C ALA A 37 -14.87 3.43 11.44
N THR A 38 -14.41 2.63 12.41
CA THR A 38 -13.28 1.72 12.21
C THR A 38 -13.59 0.60 11.22
N ASP A 39 -14.82 0.08 11.24
CA ASP A 39 -15.27 -0.90 10.24
C ASP A 39 -15.22 -0.31 8.83
N ALA A 40 -15.74 0.92 8.66
CA ALA A 40 -15.70 1.64 7.39
C ALA A 40 -14.27 1.79 6.89
N PHE A 41 -13.34 2.18 7.77
CA PHE A 41 -11.93 2.29 7.42
C PHE A 41 -11.31 0.94 7.01
N PHE A 42 -11.50 -0.12 7.78
CA PHE A 42 -10.90 -1.42 7.46
C PHE A 42 -11.45 -2.00 6.15
N ILE A 43 -12.74 -1.82 5.85
CA ILE A 43 -13.31 -2.21 4.56
C ILE A 43 -12.73 -1.37 3.42
N ALA A 44 -12.74 -0.05 3.55
CA ALA A 44 -12.18 0.85 2.54
C ALA A 44 -10.70 0.53 2.26
N PHE A 45 -9.89 0.32 3.30
CA PHE A 45 -8.47 0.04 3.18
C PHE A 45 -8.15 -1.39 2.69
N LYS A 46 -9.07 -2.35 2.87
CA LYS A 46 -8.87 -3.74 2.41
C LYS A 46 -8.76 -3.80 0.89
N LEU A 47 -9.56 -3.01 0.16
CA LEU A 47 -9.57 -3.05 -1.30
C LEU A 47 -8.23 -2.64 -1.93
N PRO A 48 -7.66 -1.45 -1.63
CA PRO A 48 -6.33 -1.08 -2.10
C PRO A 48 -5.26 -2.11 -1.72
N ASN A 49 -5.34 -2.70 -0.52
CA ASN A 49 -4.39 -3.73 -0.09
C ASN A 49 -4.50 -5.04 -0.86
N LEU A 50 -5.70 -5.45 -1.28
CA LEU A 50 -5.88 -6.62 -2.13
C LEU A 50 -5.25 -6.38 -3.50
N LEU A 51 -5.50 -5.21 -4.09
CA LEU A 51 -4.94 -4.85 -5.38
C LEU A 51 -3.40 -4.73 -5.33
N ARG A 52 -2.85 -4.16 -4.24
CA ARG A 52 -1.40 -4.20 -3.94
C ARG A 52 -0.85 -5.62 -3.98
N ARG A 53 -1.51 -6.58 -3.34
CA ARG A 53 -1.04 -7.98 -3.34
C ARG A 53 -1.03 -8.59 -4.74
N ILE A 54 -1.95 -8.20 -5.61
CA ILE A 54 -2.05 -8.72 -6.98
C ILE A 54 -1.03 -8.05 -7.92
N PHE A 55 -1.05 -6.71 -7.96
CA PHE A 55 -0.27 -5.91 -8.92
C PHE A 55 1.16 -5.64 -8.48
N ALA A 56 1.45 -5.64 -7.18
CA ALA A 56 2.74 -5.21 -6.65
C ALA A 56 3.58 -6.40 -6.20
N GLU A 57 2.99 -7.29 -5.38
CA GLU A 57 3.69 -8.42 -4.77
C GLU A 57 3.51 -9.74 -5.52
N GLY A 58 2.40 -9.89 -6.25
CA GLY A 58 1.99 -11.13 -6.89
C GLY A 58 2.56 -11.32 -8.30
N ALA A 59 1.65 -11.40 -9.28
CA ALA A 59 1.97 -11.80 -10.64
C ALA A 59 3.00 -10.88 -11.32
N PHE A 60 2.93 -9.57 -11.04
CA PHE A 60 3.88 -8.60 -11.60
C PHE A 60 5.31 -8.88 -11.14
N SER A 61 5.56 -9.01 -9.83
CA SER A 61 6.92 -9.23 -9.32
C SER A 61 7.51 -10.55 -9.80
N GLN A 62 6.67 -11.60 -9.94
CA GLN A 62 7.12 -12.89 -10.46
C GLN A 62 7.52 -12.84 -11.94
N ALA A 63 6.84 -12.04 -12.77
CA ALA A 63 7.19 -11.87 -14.18
C ALA A 63 8.33 -10.86 -14.38
N PHE A 64 8.31 -9.75 -13.63
CA PHE A 64 9.21 -8.63 -13.80
C PHE A 64 10.64 -8.91 -13.33
N VAL A 65 10.82 -9.54 -12.17
CA VAL A 65 12.16 -9.75 -11.57
C VAL A 65 13.07 -10.63 -12.43
N PRO A 66 12.63 -11.79 -12.95
CA PRO A 66 13.47 -12.63 -13.81
C PRO A 66 13.90 -11.92 -15.09
N ILE A 67 12.97 -11.23 -15.76
CA ILE A 67 13.25 -10.49 -17.00
C ILE A 67 14.20 -9.34 -16.72
N LEU A 68 14.02 -8.61 -15.62
CA LEU A 68 14.94 -7.55 -15.21
C LEU A 68 16.36 -8.07 -14.95
N ALA A 69 16.49 -9.24 -14.33
CA ALA A 69 17.79 -9.88 -14.09
C ALA A 69 18.47 -10.33 -15.40
N GLU A 70 17.70 -10.81 -16.38
CA GLU A 70 18.17 -11.14 -17.72
C GLU A 70 18.69 -9.89 -18.44
N TYR A 71 17.90 -8.81 -18.48
CA TYR A 71 18.33 -7.53 -19.08
C TYR A 71 19.61 -7.01 -18.45
N LYS A 72 19.68 -7.03 -17.11
CA LYS A 72 20.86 -6.59 -16.36
C LYS A 72 22.11 -7.41 -16.68
N SER A 73 21.97 -8.71 -16.93
CA SER A 73 23.11 -9.61 -17.14
C SER A 73 23.53 -9.74 -18.60
N GLN A 74 22.60 -9.64 -19.55
CA GLN A 74 22.85 -9.97 -20.96
C GLN A 74 22.74 -8.77 -21.91
N GLN A 75 21.89 -7.78 -21.61
CA GLN A 75 21.54 -6.72 -22.56
C GLN A 75 22.28 -5.39 -22.29
N GLY A 76 23.01 -5.30 -21.17
CA GLY A 76 23.75 -4.11 -20.77
C GLY A 76 22.90 -3.05 -20.05
N GLU A 77 23.56 -2.01 -19.56
CA GLU A 77 22.93 -1.02 -18.67
C GLU A 77 21.88 -0.15 -19.38
N GLU A 78 22.16 0.29 -20.60
CA GLU A 78 21.27 1.18 -21.36
C GLU A 78 19.94 0.49 -21.73
N ALA A 79 20.02 -0.75 -22.22
CA ALA A 79 18.84 -1.56 -22.49
C ALA A 79 18.03 -1.82 -21.22
N THR A 80 18.69 -2.09 -20.10
CA THR A 80 18.03 -2.27 -18.79
C THR A 80 17.31 -1.01 -18.34
N ARG A 81 17.93 0.17 -18.45
CA ARG A 81 17.29 1.46 -18.10
C ARG A 81 16.09 1.76 -18.99
N THR A 82 16.20 1.46 -20.28
CA THR A 82 15.11 1.63 -21.25
C THR A 82 13.94 0.70 -20.91
N PHE A 83 14.22 -0.58 -20.63
CA PHE A 83 13.22 -1.55 -20.18
C PHE A 83 12.49 -1.08 -18.91
N ILE A 84 13.23 -0.67 -17.88
CA ILE A 84 12.65 -0.14 -16.63
C ILE A 84 11.75 1.06 -16.93
N SER A 85 12.20 1.99 -17.78
CA SER A 85 11.43 3.20 -18.14
C SER A 85 10.09 2.85 -18.79
N TYR A 86 10.09 1.95 -19.79
CA TYR A 86 8.85 1.53 -20.46
C TYR A 86 7.89 0.81 -19.52
N VAL A 87 8.39 -0.14 -18.72
CA VAL A 87 7.56 -0.88 -17.76
C VAL A 87 6.99 0.07 -16.70
N THR A 88 7.79 1.01 -16.20
CA THR A 88 7.35 1.99 -15.20
C THR A 88 6.29 2.91 -15.79
N GLY A 89 6.48 3.39 -17.02
CA GLY A 89 5.52 4.24 -17.71
C GLY A 89 4.17 3.55 -17.93
N LEU A 90 4.19 2.31 -18.44
CA LEU A 90 2.98 1.52 -18.66
C LEU A 90 2.27 1.18 -17.33
N LEU A 91 3.03 0.77 -16.31
CA LEU A 91 2.48 0.48 -14.99
C LEU A 91 1.85 1.74 -14.37
N THR A 92 2.53 2.88 -14.45
CA THR A 92 2.00 4.16 -13.95
C THR A 92 0.71 4.55 -14.66
N LEU A 93 0.67 4.41 -15.99
CA LEU A 93 -0.54 4.70 -16.77
C LEU A 93 -1.70 3.78 -16.38
N ALA A 94 -1.46 2.47 -16.28
CA ALA A 94 -2.47 1.51 -15.86
C ALA A 94 -2.98 1.80 -14.44
N LEU A 95 -2.07 2.06 -13.51
CA LEU A 95 -2.41 2.40 -12.12
C LEU A 95 -3.16 3.73 -12.01
N ALA A 96 -2.81 4.73 -12.82
CA ALA A 96 -3.53 6.00 -12.87
C ALA A 96 -4.98 5.80 -13.33
N LEU A 97 -5.20 5.00 -14.38
CA LEU A 97 -6.56 4.66 -14.85
C LEU A 97 -7.34 3.88 -13.78
N VAL A 98 -6.75 2.84 -13.19
CA VAL A 98 -7.38 2.05 -12.13
C VAL A 98 -7.72 2.92 -10.92
N THR A 99 -6.81 3.83 -10.54
CA THR A 99 -7.01 4.76 -9.43
C THR A 99 -8.15 5.72 -9.72
N LEU A 100 -8.14 6.35 -10.91
CA LEU A 100 -9.19 7.29 -11.31
C LEU A 100 -10.56 6.62 -11.32
N LEU A 101 -10.65 5.42 -11.91
CA LEU A 101 -11.89 4.64 -11.92
C LEU A 101 -12.31 4.25 -10.49
N GLY A 102 -11.39 3.81 -9.65
CA GLY A 102 -11.68 3.45 -8.26
C GLY A 102 -12.21 4.61 -7.43
N VAL A 103 -11.67 5.81 -7.62
CA VAL A 103 -12.14 7.04 -6.94
C VAL A 103 -13.51 7.47 -7.45
N ILE A 104 -13.70 7.54 -8.77
CA ILE A 104 -14.99 7.93 -9.38
C ILE A 104 -16.08 6.93 -9.00
N PHE A 105 -15.78 5.63 -9.13
CA PHE A 105 -16.74 4.56 -8.92
C PHE A 105 -16.76 4.02 -7.48
N ALA A 106 -16.15 4.71 -6.51
CA ALA A 106 -16.04 4.24 -5.13
C ALA A 106 -17.36 3.77 -4.50
N PRO A 107 -18.51 4.48 -4.64
CA PRO A 107 -19.78 4.01 -4.09
C PRO A 107 -20.22 2.66 -4.67
N TRP A 108 -20.09 2.45 -5.98
CA TRP A 108 -20.44 1.18 -6.63
C TRP A 108 -19.50 0.06 -6.22
N VAL A 109 -18.22 0.37 -6.01
CA VAL A 109 -17.23 -0.57 -5.51
C VAL A 109 -17.57 -1.01 -4.08
N ILE A 110 -17.96 -0.09 -3.19
CA ILE A 110 -18.41 -0.44 -1.84
C ILE A 110 -19.73 -1.23 -1.89
N TRP A 111 -20.66 -0.85 -2.75
CA TRP A 111 -21.91 -1.61 -2.93
C TRP A 111 -21.65 -3.07 -3.32
N ALA A 112 -20.70 -3.32 -4.22
CA ALA A 112 -20.35 -4.67 -4.66
C ALA A 112 -19.56 -5.47 -3.61
N THR A 113 -18.71 -4.82 -2.81
CA THR A 113 -17.78 -5.49 -1.90
C THR A 113 -18.28 -5.60 -0.45
N ALA A 114 -19.15 -4.69 -0.04
CA ALA A 114 -19.75 -4.62 1.28
C ALA A 114 -21.25 -4.26 1.20
N PRO A 115 -22.09 -5.11 0.55
CA PRO A 115 -23.51 -4.82 0.34
C PRO A 115 -24.27 -4.63 1.67
N GLY A 116 -23.85 -5.29 2.76
CA GLY A 116 -24.46 -5.11 4.09
C GLY A 116 -24.25 -3.72 4.71
N PHE A 117 -23.43 -2.84 4.11
CA PHE A 117 -23.32 -1.44 4.55
C PHE A 117 -24.39 -0.55 3.91
N VAL A 118 -25.02 -1.01 2.83
CA VAL A 118 -26.07 -0.26 2.11
C VAL A 118 -27.28 -0.01 3.01
N ASP A 119 -27.57 -0.93 3.93
CA ASP A 119 -28.66 -0.80 4.90
C ASP A 119 -28.43 0.30 5.95
N THR A 120 -27.20 0.84 6.04
CA THR A 120 -26.83 1.93 6.95
C THR A 120 -26.23 3.10 6.14
N PRO A 121 -27.04 4.08 5.70
CA PRO A 121 -26.62 5.13 4.77
C PRO A 121 -25.36 5.90 5.19
N GLU A 122 -25.24 6.22 6.48
CA GLU A 122 -24.07 6.92 7.04
C GLU A 122 -22.79 6.07 6.93
N LYS A 123 -22.88 4.77 7.22
CA LYS A 123 -21.74 3.83 7.11
C LYS A 123 -21.31 3.66 5.67
N PHE A 124 -22.26 3.56 4.75
CA PHE A 124 -22.00 3.46 3.32
C PHE A 124 -21.31 4.72 2.76
N ALA A 125 -21.81 5.91 3.10
CA ALA A 125 -21.24 7.18 2.69
C ALA A 125 -19.80 7.33 3.21
N LEU A 126 -19.60 7.11 4.51
CA LEU A 126 -18.27 7.18 5.14
C LEU A 126 -17.28 6.19 4.51
N THR A 127 -17.70 4.95 4.27
CA THR A 127 -16.84 3.94 3.65
C THR A 127 -16.47 4.33 2.22
N SER A 128 -17.42 4.92 1.48
CA SER A 128 -17.18 5.39 0.11
C SER A 128 -16.18 6.55 0.08
N ASP A 129 -16.29 7.50 0.99
CA ASP A 129 -15.35 8.62 1.08
C ASP A 129 -13.96 8.19 1.56
N LEU A 130 -13.89 7.28 2.54
CA LEU A 130 -12.63 6.66 2.95
C LEU A 130 -12.01 5.87 1.79
N LEU A 131 -12.81 5.18 0.98
CA LEU A 131 -12.30 4.48 -0.19
C LEU A 131 -11.72 5.47 -1.20
N ARG A 132 -12.41 6.59 -1.49
CA ARG A 132 -11.88 7.63 -2.40
C ARG A 132 -10.52 8.16 -1.96
N VAL A 133 -10.34 8.40 -0.66
CA VAL A 133 -9.07 8.92 -0.11
C VAL A 133 -8.00 7.84 -0.09
N THR A 134 -8.34 6.60 0.25
CA THR A 134 -7.36 5.50 0.34
C THR A 134 -7.02 4.88 -1.01
N PHE A 135 -7.86 5.02 -2.04
CA PHE A 135 -7.65 4.35 -3.32
C PHE A 135 -6.31 4.73 -4.00
N PRO A 136 -5.90 6.01 -4.06
CA PRO A 136 -4.61 6.41 -4.65
C PRO A 136 -3.39 5.71 -4.08
N TYR A 137 -3.47 5.15 -2.88
CA TYR A 137 -2.45 4.30 -2.28
C TYR A 137 -2.01 3.16 -3.21
N ILE A 138 -2.92 2.58 -4.01
CA ILE A 138 -2.58 1.50 -4.94
C ILE A 138 -1.45 1.91 -5.89
N SER A 139 -1.50 3.15 -6.40
CA SER A 139 -0.50 3.67 -7.32
C SER A 139 0.84 3.82 -6.61
N LEU A 140 0.82 4.45 -5.44
CA LEU A 140 2.02 4.71 -4.64
C LEU A 140 2.72 3.42 -4.23
N ILE A 141 1.96 2.46 -3.69
CA ILE A 141 2.54 1.23 -3.18
C ILE A 141 2.99 0.27 -4.28
N SER A 142 2.31 0.27 -5.43
CA SER A 142 2.71 -0.56 -6.57
C SER A 142 4.00 -0.05 -7.20
N LEU A 143 4.14 1.27 -7.35
CA LEU A 143 5.39 1.89 -7.79
C LEU A 143 6.52 1.70 -6.78
N SER A 144 6.22 1.83 -5.48
CA SER A 144 7.19 1.52 -4.41
C SER A 144 7.63 0.06 -4.44
N SER A 145 6.72 -0.88 -4.73
CA SER A 145 7.06 -2.30 -4.85
C SER A 145 7.91 -2.58 -6.08
N MET A 146 7.60 -1.94 -7.22
CA MET A 146 8.42 -2.03 -8.43
C MET A 146 9.84 -1.50 -8.17
N ALA A 147 9.96 -0.33 -7.55
CA ALA A 147 11.26 0.20 -7.11
C ALA A 147 11.96 -0.77 -6.14
N GLY A 148 11.20 -1.40 -5.25
CA GLY A 148 11.71 -2.42 -4.34
C GLY A 148 12.24 -3.67 -5.06
N ALA A 149 11.54 -4.13 -6.09
CA ALA A 149 11.94 -5.24 -6.95
C ALA A 149 13.24 -4.92 -7.72
N ILE A 150 13.36 -3.69 -8.24
CA ILE A 150 14.61 -3.20 -8.86
C ILE A 150 15.73 -3.22 -7.81
N LEU A 151 15.53 -2.63 -6.63
CA LEU A 151 16.56 -2.61 -5.59
C LEU A 151 17.00 -4.01 -5.16
N ASN A 152 16.06 -4.97 -5.06
CA ASN A 152 16.37 -6.36 -4.78
C ASN A 152 17.27 -6.99 -5.85
N THR A 153 17.04 -6.73 -7.13
CA THR A 153 17.91 -7.18 -8.24
C THR A 153 19.32 -6.57 -8.18
N TRP A 154 19.49 -5.42 -7.51
CA TRP A 154 20.79 -4.82 -7.18
C TRP A 154 21.28 -5.14 -5.77
N ASN A 155 20.72 -6.18 -5.14
CA ASN A 155 21.10 -6.68 -3.83
C ASN A 155 20.91 -5.69 -2.67
N ARG A 156 20.02 -4.70 -2.81
CA ARG A 156 19.67 -3.71 -1.79
C ARG A 156 18.39 -4.13 -1.06
N PHE A 157 18.44 -5.23 -0.34
CA PHE A 157 17.25 -5.87 0.29
C PHE A 157 16.67 -5.11 1.50
N SER A 158 17.49 -4.34 2.21
CA SER A 158 17.06 -3.65 3.44
C SER A 158 16.13 -2.47 3.18
N VAL A 159 16.30 -1.77 2.06
CA VAL A 159 15.48 -0.59 1.72
C VAL A 159 14.02 -1.00 1.43
N PRO A 160 13.74 -2.00 0.57
CA PRO A 160 12.38 -2.50 0.35
C PRO A 160 11.75 -3.09 1.61
N ALA A 161 12.54 -3.74 2.48
CA ALA A 161 12.06 -4.31 3.73
C ALA A 161 11.55 -3.25 4.73
N PHE A 162 11.99 -2.00 4.60
CA PHE A 162 11.60 -0.90 5.49
C PHE A 162 10.27 -0.24 5.10
N VAL A 163 9.81 -0.40 3.85
CA VAL A 163 8.58 0.25 3.34
C VAL A 163 7.35 0.02 4.24
N PRO A 164 7.05 -1.19 4.73
CA PRO A 164 5.89 -1.40 5.60
C PRO A 164 6.00 -0.67 6.95
N THR A 165 7.22 -0.35 7.39
CA THR A 165 7.46 0.42 8.61
C THR A 165 6.98 1.86 8.46
N LEU A 166 7.18 2.47 7.28
CA LEU A 166 6.75 3.84 7.00
C LEU A 166 5.22 3.99 7.14
N LEU A 167 4.48 3.06 6.54
CA LEU A 167 3.01 3.04 6.66
C LEU A 167 2.56 2.90 8.12
N ASN A 168 3.19 2.02 8.90
CA ASN A 168 2.85 1.88 10.32
C ASN A 168 3.12 3.16 11.10
N VAL A 169 4.27 3.80 10.88
CA VAL A 169 4.64 5.07 11.53
C VAL A 169 3.65 6.17 11.13
N SER A 170 3.30 6.28 9.86
CA SER A 170 2.31 7.25 9.38
C SER A 170 0.95 7.06 10.07
N MET A 171 0.42 5.83 10.08
CA MET A 171 -0.87 5.53 10.73
C MET A 171 -0.85 5.83 12.23
N ILE A 172 0.24 5.50 12.92
CA ILE A 172 0.41 5.86 14.34
C ILE A 172 0.42 7.37 14.52
N PHE A 173 1.20 8.09 13.72
CA PHE A 173 1.32 9.55 13.80
C PHE A 173 -0.03 10.24 13.57
N PHE A 174 -0.75 9.86 12.51
CA PHE A 174 -2.07 10.42 12.22
C PHE A 174 -3.09 10.11 13.33
N ALA A 175 -3.10 8.87 13.85
CA ALA A 175 -4.01 8.48 14.92
C ALA A 175 -3.78 9.27 16.21
N LEU A 176 -2.51 9.56 16.55
CA LEU A 176 -2.16 10.26 17.79
C LEU A 176 -2.29 11.78 17.69
N PHE A 177 -1.92 12.38 16.56
CA PHE A 177 -1.73 13.83 16.46
C PHE A 177 -2.71 14.52 15.53
N LEU A 178 -3.20 13.82 14.50
CA LEU A 178 -3.97 14.47 13.44
C LEU A 178 -5.48 14.25 13.53
N THR A 179 -5.94 13.32 14.37
CA THR A 179 -7.38 13.07 14.58
C THR A 179 -8.23 14.30 14.90
N PRO A 180 -7.78 15.32 15.67
CA PRO A 180 -8.60 16.50 15.95
C PRO A 180 -8.87 17.41 14.73
N TYR A 181 -8.13 17.23 13.64
CA TYR A 181 -8.25 18.05 12.43
C TYR A 181 -9.20 17.45 11.37
N PHE A 182 -9.82 16.30 11.66
CA PHE A 182 -10.70 15.62 10.73
C PHE A 182 -12.09 15.41 11.34
N ASP A 183 -13.12 15.57 10.51
CA ASP A 183 -14.49 15.21 10.84
C ASP A 183 -15.07 14.35 9.69
N PRO A 184 -15.37 13.06 9.92
CA PRO A 184 -15.18 12.32 11.16
C PRO A 184 -13.68 12.00 11.44
N PRO A 185 -13.27 11.81 12.71
CA PRO A 185 -11.86 11.62 13.08
C PRO A 185 -11.16 10.48 12.35
N VAL A 186 -11.89 9.42 11.98
CA VAL A 186 -11.34 8.26 11.28
C VAL A 186 -10.77 8.59 9.90
N MET A 187 -11.18 9.71 9.30
CA MET A 187 -10.64 10.18 8.03
C MET A 187 -9.13 10.43 8.11
N ALA A 188 -8.60 10.74 9.30
CA ALA A 188 -7.15 10.82 9.54
C ALA A 188 -6.41 9.54 9.08
N LEU A 189 -6.99 8.36 9.31
CA LEU A 189 -6.39 7.09 8.87
C LEU A 189 -6.43 6.95 7.35
N GLY A 190 -7.46 7.47 6.69
CA GLY A 190 -7.54 7.47 5.22
C GLY A 190 -6.37 8.21 4.59
N TRP A 191 -6.06 9.40 5.12
CA TRP A 191 -4.93 10.22 4.68
C TRP A 191 -3.57 9.66 5.09
N ALA A 192 -3.48 9.01 6.26
CA ALA A 192 -2.24 8.38 6.73
C ALA A 192 -1.70 7.34 5.73
N VAL A 193 -2.59 6.66 5.01
CA VAL A 193 -2.23 5.63 4.03
C VAL A 193 -1.49 6.22 2.82
N LEU A 194 -1.64 7.52 2.53
CA LEU A 194 -1.02 8.18 1.39
C LEU A 194 0.40 8.71 1.65
N VAL A 195 0.88 8.64 2.89
CA VAL A 195 2.21 9.10 3.32
C VAL A 195 3.19 7.94 3.37
#